data_AF-A0A959NVP4-F1
#
_entry.id   AF-A0A959NVP4-F1
#
_cell.length_a   1.000
_cell.length_b   1.000
_cell.length_c   1.000
_cell.angle_alpha   90.00
_cell.angle_beta   90.00
_cell.angle_gamma   90.00
#
_symmetry.space_group_name_H-M   'P 1'
#
loop_
_entity.id
_entity.type
_entity.pdbx_description
1 polymer ?
#
loop_
_entity_poly.entity_id
_entity_poly.type
_entity_poly.pdbx_seq_one_letter_code
_entity_poly.pdbx_strand_id
1 'polypeptide(L)'
;MKKHILIFFAALLLIWGCSNDKKETEETVPAGMNKITVAEHMNGGGYTFIKGEDGGKETWIAIREMPVETGETYYFKDAMEMKNFESKSLNKTFASILFVSEVTKNAEAPKTAMPGMVSPDGHTKPKVEAADIKVTPLEDGLTVEAVNKDKVNLAGKTVKVKGVVTKYNGGIMNRNWIHLQDGTKFGESVDITVTSDQPVKVGDTIVIEGTVALDKDFGAGYFYDVIVENAKITVDKAI
;
A
#
# COMPACT_ATOMS: atom_id res chain seq x y z
N MET A 1 82.50 36.76 27.83
CA MET A 1 83.56 36.50 26.83
C MET A 1 82.91 35.90 25.58
N LYS A 2 83.10 36.58 24.46
CA LYS A 2 83.27 36.07 23.07
C LYS A 2 82.39 34.92 22.55
N LYS A 3 81.76 35.23 21.39
CA LYS A 3 81.68 34.44 20.13
C LYS A 3 80.58 33.36 20.11
N HIS A 4 79.83 33.06 19.04
CA HIS A 4 79.88 33.36 17.60
C HIS A 4 78.51 32.88 16.99
N ILE A 5 77.92 33.60 16.02
CA ILE A 5 77.69 33.20 14.61
C ILE A 5 76.68 32.03 14.42
N LEU A 6 75.48 32.21 13.84
CA LEU A 6 75.05 32.44 12.44
C LEU A 6 74.66 31.12 11.70
N ILE A 7 73.50 31.14 11.01
CA ILE A 7 73.12 30.44 9.75
C ILE A 7 72.19 29.19 9.79
N PHE A 8 70.99 29.37 9.18
CA PHE A 8 70.09 28.49 8.37
C PHE A 8 69.62 27.13 8.96
N PHE A 9 68.39 26.62 8.76
CA PHE A 9 67.70 26.28 7.49
C PHE A 9 66.26 25.76 7.81
N ALA A 10 65.34 25.85 6.84
CA ALA A 10 64.10 25.05 6.65
C ALA A 10 62.85 25.22 7.56
N ALA A 11 61.86 25.92 6.98
CA ALA A 11 60.46 25.50 6.74
C ALA A 11 59.71 24.59 7.74
N LEU A 12 58.58 25.08 8.28
CA LEU A 12 57.37 24.25 8.46
C LEU A 12 56.07 25.09 8.53
N LEU A 13 55.33 25.06 7.40
CA LEU A 13 53.87 25.02 7.25
C LEU A 13 52.95 25.87 8.16
N LEU A 14 52.48 26.99 7.59
CA LEU A 14 51.16 27.55 7.86
C LEU A 14 50.12 26.66 7.16
N ILE A 15 49.34 25.87 7.92
CA ILE A 15 48.11 25.26 7.40
C ILE A 15 46.93 26.02 8.01
N TRP A 16 46.33 26.85 7.17
CA TRP A 16 44.97 27.34 7.30
C TRP A 16 44.05 26.16 7.61
N GLY A 17 43.42 26.17 8.78
CA GLY A 17 42.27 25.33 9.05
C GLY A 17 41.12 25.82 8.18
N CYS A 18 40.96 25.24 7.00
CA CYS A 18 39.68 25.27 6.30
C CYS A 18 38.67 24.53 7.17
N SER A 19 37.72 25.28 7.73
CA SER A 19 36.47 24.73 8.24
C SER A 19 35.89 23.85 7.14
N ASN A 20 35.80 22.56 7.45
CA ASN A 20 35.21 21.57 6.57
C ASN A 20 33.68 21.72 6.67
N ASP A 21 33.15 22.79 6.09
CA ASP A 21 31.74 22.91 5.77
C ASP A 21 31.47 21.82 4.71
N LYS A 22 31.10 20.63 5.19
CA LYS A 22 30.35 19.68 4.38
C LYS A 22 29.05 20.38 4.01
N LYS A 23 29.04 21.04 2.86
CA LYS A 23 27.83 21.29 2.10
C LYS A 23 27.20 19.91 1.87
N GLU A 24 26.20 19.58 2.67
CA GLU A 24 25.21 18.59 2.28
C GLU A 24 24.63 19.09 0.96
N THR A 25 24.92 18.33 -0.09
CA THR A 25 24.24 18.47 -1.37
C THR A 25 22.77 18.18 -1.08
N GLU A 26 21.94 19.22 -0.96
CA GLU A 26 20.48 19.04 -1.05
C GLU A 26 20.20 18.41 -2.41
N GLU A 27 20.01 17.09 -2.44
CA GLU A 27 19.43 16.43 -3.59
C GLU A 27 18.04 17.04 -3.81
N THR A 28 17.93 17.85 -4.86
CA THR A 28 16.69 18.53 -5.23
C THR A 28 15.65 17.46 -5.54
N VAL A 29 14.61 17.38 -4.71
CA VAL A 29 13.49 16.47 -4.93
C VAL A 29 12.90 16.77 -6.32
N PRO A 30 12.77 15.78 -7.22
CA PRO A 30 12.18 16.00 -8.53
C PRO A 30 10.77 16.61 -8.41
N ALA A 31 10.41 17.50 -9.33
CA ALA A 31 9.10 18.15 -9.32
C ALA A 31 7.98 17.10 -9.33
N GLY A 32 7.10 17.15 -8.32
CA GLY A 32 5.96 16.23 -8.16
C GLY A 32 6.24 14.97 -7.34
N MET A 33 7.46 14.79 -6.81
CA MET A 33 7.77 13.77 -5.82
C MET A 33 7.91 14.37 -4.42
N ASN A 34 7.64 13.56 -3.41
CA ASN A 34 7.98 13.80 -2.01
C ASN A 34 9.17 12.91 -1.63
N LYS A 35 9.86 13.25 -0.55
CA LYS A 35 11.03 12.51 -0.05
C LYS A 35 10.80 12.11 1.39
N ILE A 36 11.21 10.91 1.78
CA ILE A 36 11.21 10.47 3.17
C ILE A 36 12.51 9.77 3.51
N THR A 37 13.14 10.20 4.60
CA THR A 37 14.28 9.49 5.20
C THR A 37 13.77 8.64 6.37
N VAL A 38 14.05 7.33 6.32
CA VAL A 38 13.50 6.33 7.25
C VAL A 38 14.10 6.52 8.63
N ALA A 39 13.29 6.92 9.60
CA ALA A 39 13.64 6.94 11.02
C ALA A 39 13.26 5.63 11.72
N GLU A 40 12.08 5.09 11.40
CA GLU A 40 11.55 3.86 11.95
C GLU A 40 10.75 3.13 10.87
N HIS A 41 10.76 1.81 10.87
CA HIS A 41 9.88 1.04 10.02
C HIS A 41 9.34 -0.22 10.70
N MET A 42 8.16 -0.66 10.27
CA MET A 42 7.51 -1.87 10.78
C MET A 42 6.72 -2.55 9.66
N ASN A 43 6.69 -3.88 9.64
CA ASN A 43 5.87 -4.63 8.69
C ASN A 43 4.60 -5.14 9.37
N GLY A 44 3.48 -5.15 8.65
CA GLY A 44 2.24 -5.74 9.15
C GLY A 44 1.08 -5.64 8.16
N GLY A 45 0.25 -6.68 8.07
CA GLY A 45 -0.95 -6.66 7.22
C GLY A 45 -0.67 -6.45 5.72
N GLY A 46 0.51 -6.85 5.23
CA GLY A 46 0.92 -6.67 3.82
C GLY A 46 1.47 -5.29 3.48
N TYR A 47 1.77 -4.47 4.49
CA TYR A 47 2.37 -3.15 4.33
C TYR A 47 3.67 -3.02 5.11
N THR A 48 4.56 -2.15 4.63
CA THR A 48 5.66 -1.58 5.41
C THR A 48 5.28 -0.15 5.80
N PHE A 49 5.18 0.08 7.10
CA PHE A 49 4.93 1.37 7.72
C PHE A 49 6.27 2.04 7.97
N ILE A 50 6.46 3.24 7.42
CA ILE A 50 7.69 4.00 7.52
C ILE A 50 7.38 5.31 8.23
N LYS A 51 8.09 5.57 9.31
CA LYS A 51 8.18 6.88 9.94
C LYS A 51 9.42 7.58 9.40
N GLY A 52 9.29 8.84 9.02
CA GLY A 52 10.42 9.62 8.58
C GLY A 52 10.13 11.11 8.51
N GLU A 53 11.11 11.86 8.03
CA GLU A 53 10.97 13.30 7.81
C GLU A 53 10.80 13.59 6.32
N ASP A 54 9.79 14.42 6.00
CA ASP A 54 9.55 15.03 4.69
C ASP A 54 9.53 16.55 4.86
N GLY A 55 10.50 17.25 4.27
CA GLY A 55 10.61 18.72 4.36
C GLY A 55 10.67 19.26 5.81
N GLY A 56 11.24 18.49 6.75
CA GLY A 56 11.31 18.84 8.17
C GLY A 56 10.05 18.53 8.99
N LYS A 57 9.06 17.85 8.40
CA LYS A 57 7.85 17.38 9.10
C LYS A 57 7.90 15.86 9.26
N GLU A 58 7.77 15.40 10.51
CA GLU A 58 7.61 13.99 10.81
C GLU A 58 6.30 13.45 10.21
N THR A 59 6.40 12.42 9.38
CA THR A 59 5.29 11.83 8.63
C THR A 59 5.37 10.31 8.67
N TRP A 60 4.21 9.66 8.74
CA TRP A 60 4.07 8.23 8.51
C TRP A 60 3.62 7.98 7.08
N ILE A 61 4.22 7.00 6.41
CA ILE A 61 3.72 6.45 5.17
C ILE A 61 3.50 4.93 5.30
N ALA A 62 2.53 4.39 4.57
CA ALA A 62 2.33 2.97 4.36
C ALA A 62 2.55 2.65 2.89
N ILE A 63 3.50 1.77 2.61
CA ILE A 63 3.81 1.25 1.28
C ILE A 63 3.51 -0.25 1.23
N ARG A 64 3.39 -0.82 0.02
CA ARG A 64 3.36 -2.28 -0.14
C ARG A 64 4.60 -2.88 0.53
N GLU A 65 4.40 -3.98 1.27
CA GLU A 65 5.47 -4.61 2.03
C GLU A 65 6.72 -4.86 1.17
N MET A 66 7.84 -4.30 1.61
CA MET A 66 9.14 -4.46 0.97
C MET A 66 10.28 -4.29 1.99
N PRO A 67 11.50 -4.76 1.69
CA PRO A 67 12.66 -4.50 2.54
C PRO A 67 12.96 -2.99 2.60
N VAL A 68 13.10 -2.50 3.82
CA VAL A 68 13.41 -1.09 4.15
C VAL A 68 14.43 -1.10 5.28
N GLU A 69 15.41 -0.20 5.22
CA GLU A 69 16.40 -0.01 6.27
C GLU A 69 16.33 1.42 6.86
N THR A 70 16.57 1.54 8.17
CA THR A 70 16.67 2.85 8.84
C THR A 70 17.84 3.65 8.27
N GLY A 71 17.61 4.94 8.03
CA GLY A 71 18.56 5.86 7.42
C GLY A 71 18.49 5.92 5.89
N GLU A 72 17.79 4.97 5.23
CA GLU A 72 17.58 5.04 3.79
C GLU A 72 16.62 6.17 3.42
N THR A 73 16.81 6.72 2.23
CA THR A 73 15.94 7.75 1.67
C THR A 73 15.15 7.18 0.51
N TYR A 74 13.85 7.46 0.51
CA TYR A 74 12.92 7.06 -0.53
C TYR A 74 12.22 8.28 -1.10
N TYR A 75 11.90 8.19 -2.38
CA TYR A 75 11.12 9.18 -3.12
C TYR A 75 9.78 8.56 -3.48
N PHE A 76 8.70 9.32 -3.36
CA PHE A 76 7.36 8.81 -3.59
C PHE A 76 6.41 9.83 -4.21
N LYS A 77 5.38 9.33 -4.88
CA LYS A 77 4.26 10.11 -5.42
C LYS A 77 2.93 9.35 -5.23
N ASP A 78 1.83 9.97 -5.62
CA ASP A 78 0.48 9.38 -5.58
C ASP A 78 0.08 8.90 -4.18
N ALA A 79 0.23 9.80 -3.21
CA ALA A 79 -0.03 9.56 -1.79
C ALA A 79 -1.44 10.01 -1.38
N MET A 80 -2.13 9.22 -0.55
CA MET A 80 -3.42 9.58 0.05
C MET A 80 -3.31 9.70 1.57
N GLU A 81 -3.72 10.84 2.13
CA GLU A 81 -3.77 11.03 3.58
C GLU A 81 -4.97 10.29 4.20
N MET A 82 -4.66 9.44 5.18
CA MET A 82 -5.63 8.79 6.05
C MET A 82 -5.46 9.31 7.47
N LYS A 83 -6.56 9.81 8.05
CA LYS A 83 -6.59 10.28 9.45
C LYS A 83 -7.17 9.21 10.36
N ASN A 84 -6.65 9.13 11.58
CA ASN A 84 -7.06 8.16 12.60
C ASN A 84 -7.06 6.71 12.10
N PHE A 85 -6.06 6.34 11.32
CA PHE A 85 -5.93 4.99 10.76
C PHE A 85 -5.50 4.00 11.84
N GLU A 86 -6.31 2.97 12.09
CA GLU A 86 -5.98 1.89 13.00
C GLU A 86 -5.38 0.69 12.25
N SER A 87 -4.12 0.39 12.50
CA SER A 87 -3.49 -0.86 12.05
C SER A 87 -3.72 -1.96 13.08
N LYS A 88 -4.61 -2.90 12.76
CA LYS A 88 -4.89 -4.07 13.61
C LYS A 88 -3.68 -5.00 13.72
N SER A 89 -2.89 -5.14 12.66
CA SER A 89 -1.70 -5.99 12.64
C SER A 89 -0.58 -5.47 13.55
N LEU A 90 -0.51 -4.15 13.73
CA LEU A 90 0.47 -3.50 14.60
C LEU A 90 -0.11 -3.13 15.97
N ASN A 91 -1.42 -3.34 16.19
CA ASN A 91 -2.15 -2.82 17.35
C ASN A 91 -1.83 -1.33 17.61
N LYS A 92 -1.82 -0.52 16.56
CA LYS A 92 -1.38 0.88 16.58
C LYS A 92 -2.35 1.76 15.80
N THR A 93 -2.65 2.93 16.36
CA THR A 93 -3.42 3.98 15.67
C THR A 93 -2.48 5.11 15.24
N PHE A 94 -2.61 5.53 13.99
CA PHE A 94 -1.90 6.65 13.39
C PHE A 94 -2.84 7.84 13.29
N ALA A 95 -2.48 8.96 13.91
CA ALA A 95 -3.27 10.19 13.82
C ALA A 95 -3.41 10.67 12.37
N SER A 96 -2.32 10.56 11.59
CA SER A 96 -2.29 10.72 10.14
C SER A 96 -1.23 9.78 9.55
N ILE A 97 -1.51 9.19 8.39
CA ILE A 97 -0.60 8.36 7.61
C ILE A 97 -0.89 8.53 6.12
N LEU A 98 0.14 8.55 5.29
CA LEU A 98 0.00 8.58 3.83
C LEU A 98 0.06 7.15 3.27
N PHE A 99 -0.96 6.73 2.55
CA PHE A 99 -0.90 5.51 1.75
C PHE A 99 -0.27 5.84 0.41
N VAL A 100 0.85 5.18 0.12
CA VAL A 100 1.73 5.52 -1.01
C VAL A 100 1.79 4.33 -1.96
N SER A 101 1.41 4.56 -3.21
CA SER A 101 1.39 3.52 -4.24
C SER A 101 2.72 3.38 -4.97
N GLU A 102 3.47 4.46 -5.16
CA GLU A 102 4.75 4.46 -5.86
C GLU A 102 5.88 4.98 -4.98
N VAL A 103 6.90 4.14 -4.77
CA VAL A 103 8.10 4.46 -3.98
C VAL A 103 9.37 3.98 -4.71
N THR A 104 10.43 4.78 -4.69
CA THR A 104 11.73 4.47 -5.34
C THR A 104 12.90 4.92 -4.48
N LYS A 105 14.04 4.24 -4.59
CA LYS A 105 15.32 4.63 -3.95
C LYS A 105 16.10 5.67 -4.76
N ASN A 106 15.86 5.75 -6.07
CA ASN A 106 16.55 6.72 -6.93
C ASN A 106 15.68 7.95 -7.16
N ALA A 107 16.24 9.12 -6.86
CA ALA A 107 15.65 10.44 -7.12
C ALA A 107 15.47 10.67 -8.63
N GLU A 108 16.41 10.18 -9.44
CA GLU A 108 16.22 10.13 -10.88
C GLU A 108 15.23 9.01 -11.19
N ALA A 109 14.07 9.38 -11.74
CA ALA A 109 13.04 8.44 -12.18
C ALA A 109 13.72 7.26 -12.91
N PRO A 110 13.65 6.02 -12.38
CA PRO A 110 14.22 4.90 -13.08
C PRO A 110 13.43 4.70 -14.37
N LYS A 111 14.05 4.99 -15.52
CA LYS A 111 13.63 4.47 -16.84
C LYS A 111 13.96 2.98 -17.01
N THR A 112 14.28 2.29 -15.92
CA THR A 112 14.39 0.83 -15.90
C THR A 112 13.07 0.26 -15.41
N ALA A 113 12.11 0.19 -16.32
CA ALA A 113 11.10 -0.85 -16.27
C ALA A 113 11.83 -2.20 -16.18
N MET A 114 11.52 -3.01 -15.17
CA MET A 114 11.86 -4.43 -15.16
C MET A 114 10.58 -5.26 -15.22
N PRO A 115 10.67 -6.46 -15.83
CA PRO A 115 9.70 -6.95 -16.80
C PRO A 115 8.46 -7.54 -16.11
N GLY A 116 7.32 -6.97 -16.45
CA GLY A 116 6.01 -7.36 -15.93
C GLY A 116 4.91 -6.40 -16.38
N MET A 117 4.70 -6.37 -17.70
CA MET A 117 3.57 -5.74 -18.41
C MET A 117 3.46 -4.21 -18.30
N VAL A 118 4.04 -3.55 -19.31
CA VAL A 118 3.46 -2.32 -19.86
C VAL A 118 2.12 -2.66 -20.51
N SER A 119 1.07 -1.94 -20.13
CA SER A 119 0.09 -1.42 -21.09
C SER A 119 0.17 0.10 -21.03
N PRO A 120 -0.18 0.83 -22.10
CA PRO A 120 -0.02 2.28 -22.18
C PRO A 120 -0.81 3.06 -21.11
N ASP A 121 -1.72 2.38 -20.41
CA ASP A 121 -2.65 2.93 -19.42
C ASP A 121 -2.40 2.39 -17.99
N GLY A 122 -1.12 2.32 -17.57
CA GLY A 122 -0.64 2.62 -16.21
C GLY A 122 -1.10 1.83 -14.97
N HIS A 123 -2.07 0.92 -15.03
CA HIS A 123 -2.51 0.14 -13.85
C HIS A 123 -2.70 -1.34 -14.20
N THR A 124 -1.67 -2.17 -14.00
CA THR A 124 -1.86 -3.63 -13.95
C THR A 124 -2.29 -4.00 -12.54
N LYS A 125 -3.60 -4.24 -12.35
CA LYS A 125 -4.12 -4.84 -11.11
C LYS A 125 -3.36 -6.16 -10.85
N PRO A 126 -2.91 -6.44 -9.61
CA PRO A 126 -2.40 -7.76 -9.25
C PRO A 126 -3.42 -8.82 -9.66
N LYS A 127 -3.01 -9.80 -10.46
CA LYS A 127 -3.89 -10.89 -10.89
C LYS A 127 -4.31 -11.68 -9.65
N VAL A 128 -5.60 -11.70 -9.35
CA VAL A 128 -6.15 -12.53 -8.29
C VAL A 128 -6.12 -13.97 -8.77
N GLU A 129 -5.40 -14.84 -8.05
CA GLU A 129 -5.36 -16.26 -8.36
C GLU A 129 -6.67 -16.95 -7.94
N ALA A 130 -7.15 -17.87 -8.76
CA ALA A 130 -8.26 -18.74 -8.40
C ALA A 130 -7.77 -19.74 -7.35
N ALA A 131 -8.38 -19.74 -6.17
CA ALA A 131 -8.17 -20.81 -5.21
C ALA A 131 -9.01 -22.04 -5.59
N ASP A 132 -8.53 -23.23 -5.22
CA ASP A 132 -9.28 -24.50 -5.41
C ASP A 132 -10.42 -24.58 -4.41
N ILE A 133 -11.51 -23.89 -4.74
CA ILE A 133 -12.70 -23.70 -3.90
C ILE A 133 -13.91 -24.17 -4.70
N LYS A 134 -14.82 -24.88 -4.03
CA LYS A 134 -16.12 -25.24 -4.59
C LYS A 134 -17.21 -25.02 -3.56
N VAL A 135 -17.93 -23.91 -3.69
CA VAL A 135 -19.04 -23.56 -2.82
C VAL A 135 -20.35 -23.88 -3.54
N THR A 136 -21.29 -24.52 -2.83
CA THR A 136 -22.64 -24.70 -3.36
C THR A 136 -23.38 -23.36 -3.26
N PRO A 137 -23.91 -22.81 -4.37
CA PRO A 137 -24.67 -21.57 -4.34
C PRO A 137 -25.91 -21.68 -3.45
N LEU A 138 -26.36 -20.54 -2.91
CA LEU A 138 -27.62 -20.47 -2.19
C LEU A 138 -28.79 -20.55 -3.17
N GLU A 139 -29.91 -21.15 -2.75
CA GLU A 139 -31.13 -21.19 -3.58
C GLU A 139 -31.68 -19.78 -3.89
N ASP A 140 -31.52 -18.85 -2.94
CA ASP A 140 -31.95 -17.44 -3.05
C ASP A 140 -30.78 -16.47 -3.33
N GLY A 141 -29.59 -16.99 -3.66
CA GLY A 141 -28.38 -16.19 -3.85
C GLY A 141 -27.80 -16.26 -5.25
N LEU A 142 -26.81 -15.40 -5.49
CA LEU A 142 -26.04 -15.34 -6.73
C LEU A 142 -24.64 -15.94 -6.51
N THR A 143 -24.05 -16.43 -7.60
CA THR A 143 -22.62 -16.78 -7.65
C THR A 143 -21.77 -15.54 -7.92
N VAL A 144 -20.47 -15.63 -7.63
CA VAL A 144 -19.49 -14.61 -7.98
C VAL A 144 -19.48 -14.35 -9.49
N GLU A 145 -19.57 -15.40 -10.31
CA GLU A 145 -19.72 -15.27 -11.77
C GLU A 145 -20.96 -14.48 -12.14
N ALA A 146 -22.12 -14.80 -11.55
CA ALA A 146 -23.38 -14.15 -11.87
C ALA A 146 -23.33 -12.65 -11.54
N VAL A 147 -22.75 -12.27 -10.41
CA VAL A 147 -22.59 -10.85 -10.05
C VAL A 147 -21.64 -10.14 -11.00
N ASN A 148 -20.49 -10.73 -11.33
CA ASN A 148 -19.53 -10.13 -12.26
C ASN A 148 -20.10 -10.00 -13.69
N LYS A 149 -20.86 -11.00 -14.15
CA LYS A 149 -21.49 -11.03 -15.47
C LYS A 149 -22.62 -10.02 -15.61
N ASP A 150 -23.46 -9.88 -14.58
CA ASP A 150 -24.67 -9.06 -14.62
C ASP A 150 -24.52 -7.73 -13.84
N LYS A 151 -23.28 -7.31 -13.58
CA LYS A 151 -22.95 -6.15 -12.72
C LYS A 151 -23.72 -4.88 -13.06
N VAL A 152 -23.97 -4.62 -14.34
CA VAL A 152 -24.73 -3.44 -14.80
C VAL A 152 -26.18 -3.45 -14.33
N ASN A 153 -26.86 -4.60 -14.42
CA ASN A 153 -28.26 -4.72 -13.99
C ASN A 153 -28.40 -4.87 -12.47
N LEU A 154 -27.32 -5.25 -11.79
CA LEU A 154 -27.28 -5.38 -10.34
C LEU A 154 -26.88 -4.08 -9.63
N ALA A 155 -26.35 -3.08 -10.34
CA ALA A 155 -25.97 -1.80 -9.76
C ALA A 155 -27.08 -1.18 -8.89
N GLY A 156 -26.74 -0.84 -7.65
CA GLY A 156 -27.66 -0.29 -6.65
C GLY A 156 -28.59 -1.32 -6.00
N LYS A 157 -28.56 -2.60 -6.42
CA LYS A 157 -29.38 -3.66 -5.82
C LYS A 157 -28.62 -4.40 -4.73
N THR A 158 -29.39 -4.90 -3.76
CA THR A 158 -28.88 -5.84 -2.76
C THR A 158 -28.75 -7.23 -3.36
N VAL A 159 -27.61 -7.87 -3.18
CA VAL A 159 -27.33 -9.25 -3.59
C VAL A 159 -26.91 -10.08 -2.40
N LYS A 160 -27.24 -11.38 -2.43
CA LYS A 160 -26.77 -12.37 -1.47
C LYS A 160 -25.80 -13.32 -2.16
N VAL A 161 -24.61 -13.50 -1.61
CA VAL A 161 -23.57 -14.37 -2.17
C VAL A 161 -22.97 -15.23 -1.06
N LYS A 162 -22.77 -16.52 -1.32
CA LYS A 162 -22.04 -17.42 -0.43
C LYS A 162 -20.67 -17.71 -1.02
N GLY A 163 -19.63 -17.59 -0.22
CA GLY A 163 -18.26 -17.84 -0.67
C GLY A 163 -17.28 -18.01 0.48
N VAL A 164 -16.03 -18.26 0.12
CA VAL A 164 -14.90 -18.37 1.04
C VAL A 164 -14.07 -17.09 1.00
N VAL A 165 -13.71 -16.58 2.17
CA VAL A 165 -12.83 -15.41 2.30
C VAL A 165 -11.42 -15.79 1.89
N THR A 166 -10.92 -15.23 0.79
CA THR A 166 -9.56 -15.48 0.29
C THR A 166 -8.55 -14.40 0.71
N LYS A 167 -9.04 -13.20 1.02
CA LYS A 167 -8.24 -12.11 1.57
C LYS A 167 -9.09 -11.22 2.46
N TYR A 168 -8.50 -10.74 3.55
CA TYR A 168 -9.15 -9.83 4.50
C TYR A 168 -8.19 -8.72 4.92
N ASN A 169 -8.61 -7.47 4.70
CA ASN A 169 -7.93 -6.26 5.16
C ASN A 169 -8.90 -5.44 6.01
N GLY A 170 -8.79 -5.55 7.33
CA GLY A 170 -9.68 -4.84 8.25
C GLY A 170 -9.24 -3.41 8.56
N GLY A 171 -10.19 -2.51 8.79
CA GLY A 171 -9.94 -1.16 9.32
C GLY A 171 -9.42 -0.11 8.31
N ILE A 172 -9.46 -0.39 7.01
CA ILE A 172 -9.06 0.58 5.98
C ILE A 172 -10.28 1.42 5.61
N MET A 173 -10.19 2.76 5.72
CA MET A 173 -11.30 3.68 5.46
C MET A 173 -12.57 3.40 6.30
N ASN A 174 -12.38 3.08 7.59
CA ASN A 174 -13.45 2.73 8.54
C ASN A 174 -14.32 1.55 8.12
N ARG A 175 -13.77 0.63 7.30
CA ARG A 175 -14.45 -0.58 6.84
C ARG A 175 -13.45 -1.73 6.71
N ASN A 176 -13.96 -2.95 6.64
CA ASN A 176 -13.20 -4.14 6.33
C ASN A 176 -13.37 -4.48 4.85
N TRP A 177 -12.28 -4.85 4.19
CA TRP A 177 -12.23 -5.22 2.78
C TRP A 177 -11.98 -6.71 2.65
N ILE A 178 -12.85 -7.38 1.93
CA ILE A 178 -12.94 -8.83 1.87
C ILE A 178 -12.92 -9.23 0.39
N HIS A 179 -11.99 -10.09 0.00
CA HIS A 179 -12.09 -10.78 -1.29
C HIS A 179 -12.79 -12.12 -1.05
N LEU A 180 -13.85 -12.37 -1.83
CA LEU A 180 -14.71 -13.54 -1.69
C LEU A 180 -14.69 -14.34 -3.00
N GLN A 181 -14.39 -15.65 -2.89
CA GLN A 181 -14.44 -16.59 -4.02
C GLN A 181 -15.43 -17.72 -3.71
N ASP A 182 -16.17 -18.19 -4.72
CA ASP A 182 -17.08 -19.34 -4.60
C ASP A 182 -16.70 -20.52 -5.52
N GLY A 183 -15.62 -20.36 -6.29
CA GLY A 183 -15.16 -21.33 -7.29
C GLY A 183 -15.65 -21.05 -8.72
N THR A 184 -16.54 -20.07 -8.90
CA THR A 184 -17.01 -19.61 -10.22
C THR A 184 -16.17 -18.44 -10.74
N LYS A 185 -16.20 -18.19 -12.05
CA LYS A 185 -15.45 -17.09 -12.66
C LYS A 185 -16.19 -16.49 -13.85
N PHE A 186 -15.99 -15.20 -14.09
CA PHE A 186 -16.42 -14.52 -15.32
C PHE A 186 -15.22 -13.86 -15.99
N GLY A 187 -14.78 -14.39 -17.13
CA GLY A 187 -13.52 -13.96 -17.76
C GLY A 187 -12.32 -14.26 -16.86
N GLU A 188 -11.57 -13.21 -16.51
CA GLU A 188 -10.45 -13.29 -15.55
C GLU A 188 -10.87 -13.02 -14.09
N SER A 189 -12.10 -12.55 -13.86
CA SER A 189 -12.61 -12.28 -12.51
C SER A 189 -13.01 -13.59 -11.83
N VAL A 190 -12.33 -13.92 -10.75
CA VAL A 190 -12.54 -15.15 -9.95
C VAL A 190 -13.12 -14.84 -8.57
N ASP A 191 -13.13 -13.57 -8.18
CA ASP A 191 -13.57 -13.08 -6.90
C ASP A 191 -14.50 -11.87 -7.05
N ILE A 192 -15.05 -11.45 -5.91
CA ILE A 192 -15.68 -10.14 -5.76
C ILE A 192 -15.13 -9.46 -4.50
N THR A 193 -14.88 -8.16 -4.59
CA THR A 193 -14.53 -7.35 -3.42
C THR A 193 -15.80 -6.97 -2.67
N VAL A 194 -15.78 -7.14 -1.36
CA VAL A 194 -16.89 -6.84 -0.44
C VAL A 194 -16.37 -5.90 0.65
N THR A 195 -17.17 -4.90 1.03
CA THR A 195 -16.90 -4.10 2.22
C THR A 195 -17.95 -4.34 3.30
N SER A 196 -17.52 -4.38 4.56
CA SER A 196 -18.38 -4.61 5.73
C SER A 196 -17.79 -3.96 6.98
N ASP A 197 -18.59 -3.69 7.99
CA ASP A 197 -18.13 -3.33 9.34
C ASP A 197 -17.82 -4.57 10.20
N GLN A 198 -18.34 -5.75 9.84
CA GLN A 198 -18.15 -7.01 10.55
C GLN A 198 -16.77 -7.63 10.22
N PRO A 199 -16.00 -8.10 11.23
CA PRO A 199 -14.74 -8.80 10.99
C PRO A 199 -14.98 -10.24 10.53
N VAL A 200 -14.08 -10.75 9.69
CA VAL A 200 -14.03 -12.15 9.24
C VAL A 200 -12.59 -12.67 9.25
N LYS A 201 -12.41 -13.97 9.06
CA LYS A 201 -11.09 -14.60 8.88
C LYS A 201 -10.94 -15.17 7.47
N VAL A 202 -9.71 -15.16 6.97
CA VAL A 202 -9.37 -15.89 5.74
C VAL A 202 -9.65 -17.37 5.95
N GLY A 203 -10.31 -17.99 4.97
CA GLY A 203 -10.79 -19.38 5.03
C GLY A 203 -12.22 -19.55 5.54
N ASP A 204 -12.83 -18.52 6.14
CA ASP A 204 -14.24 -18.60 6.56
C ASP A 204 -15.14 -18.76 5.33
N THR A 205 -16.09 -19.70 5.40
CA THR A 205 -17.24 -19.72 4.49
C THR A 205 -18.32 -18.81 5.05
N ILE A 206 -18.70 -17.80 4.28
CA ILE A 206 -19.64 -16.77 4.70
C ILE A 206 -20.74 -16.55 3.67
N VAL A 207 -21.87 -16.07 4.15
CA VAL A 207 -22.94 -15.47 3.34
C VAL A 207 -22.90 -13.96 3.55
N ILE A 208 -22.77 -13.23 2.46
CA ILE A 208 -22.81 -11.76 2.44
C ILE A 208 -24.12 -11.29 1.84
N GLU A 209 -24.69 -10.21 2.39
CA GLU A 209 -25.82 -9.50 1.81
C GLU A 209 -25.49 -8.00 1.79
N GLY A 210 -25.32 -7.43 0.60
CA GLY A 210 -24.87 -6.03 0.43
C GLY A 210 -25.23 -5.45 -0.92
N THR A 211 -24.93 -4.16 -1.12
CA THR A 211 -25.35 -3.41 -2.32
C THR A 211 -24.26 -3.42 -3.38
N VAL A 212 -24.58 -3.82 -4.61
CA VAL A 212 -23.62 -3.76 -5.72
C VAL A 212 -23.40 -2.32 -6.14
N ALA A 213 -22.14 -1.91 -6.22
CA ALA A 213 -21.72 -0.63 -6.79
C ALA A 213 -20.68 -0.86 -7.90
N LEU A 214 -20.66 0.05 -8.86
CA LEU A 214 -19.76 0.01 -10.01
C LEU A 214 -18.82 1.21 -9.99
N ASP A 215 -17.72 1.07 -10.72
CA ASP A 215 -16.77 2.13 -11.06
C ASP A 215 -16.34 2.97 -9.85
N LYS A 216 -16.10 2.29 -8.72
CA LYS A 216 -15.70 2.93 -7.47
C LYS A 216 -14.21 3.22 -7.52
N ASP A 217 -13.90 4.51 -7.51
CA ASP A 217 -12.54 5.02 -7.35
C ASP A 217 -12.33 5.48 -5.91
N PHE A 218 -11.37 4.84 -5.22
CA PHE A 218 -10.93 5.23 -3.89
C PHE A 218 -9.56 5.94 -3.92
N GLY A 219 -9.10 6.38 -5.09
CA GLY A 219 -7.83 7.09 -5.33
C GLY A 219 -6.60 6.18 -5.26
N ALA A 220 -5.42 6.75 -5.54
CA ALA A 220 -4.12 6.04 -5.48
C ALA A 220 -4.06 4.72 -6.28
N GLY A 221 -4.89 4.57 -7.32
CA GLY A 221 -4.98 3.36 -8.15
C GLY A 221 -5.96 2.30 -7.63
N TYR A 222 -6.68 2.55 -6.53
CA TYR A 222 -7.71 1.66 -5.99
C TYR A 222 -9.06 1.85 -6.69
N PHE A 223 -9.16 1.32 -7.91
CA PHE A 223 -10.39 1.33 -8.71
C PHE A 223 -11.05 -0.05 -8.77
N TYR A 224 -12.36 -0.11 -8.53
CA TYR A 224 -13.17 -1.32 -8.58
C TYR A 224 -14.29 -1.15 -9.59
N ASP A 225 -14.26 -1.97 -10.64
CA ASP A 225 -15.31 -2.01 -11.65
C ASP A 225 -16.62 -2.60 -11.10
N VAL A 226 -16.52 -3.50 -10.12
CA VAL A 226 -17.63 -3.99 -9.30
C VAL A 226 -17.18 -4.22 -7.86
N ILE A 227 -18.03 -3.84 -6.90
CA ILE A 227 -17.83 -4.05 -5.47
C ILE A 227 -19.18 -4.23 -4.78
N VAL A 228 -19.24 -5.04 -3.72
CA VAL A 228 -20.43 -5.12 -2.85
C VAL A 228 -20.19 -4.29 -1.59
N GLU A 229 -20.94 -3.21 -1.42
CA GLU A 229 -20.77 -2.28 -0.30
C GLU A 229 -21.71 -2.59 0.88
N ASN A 230 -21.22 -2.27 2.08
CA ASN A 230 -21.97 -2.31 3.34
C ASN A 230 -22.64 -3.67 3.61
N ALA A 231 -21.91 -4.74 3.32
CA ALA A 231 -22.45 -6.08 3.43
C ALA A 231 -22.63 -6.51 4.88
N LYS A 232 -23.80 -7.10 5.18
CA LYS A 232 -24.02 -7.89 6.38
C LYS A 232 -23.48 -9.30 6.16
N ILE A 233 -22.85 -9.85 7.17
CA ILE A 233 -22.15 -11.13 7.10
C ILE A 233 -22.77 -12.12 8.08
N THR A 234 -23.10 -13.30 7.57
CA THR A 234 -23.44 -14.49 8.35
C THR A 234 -22.37 -15.55 8.11
N VAL A 235 -21.72 -16.03 9.18
CA VAL A 235 -20.75 -17.11 9.06
C VAL A 235 -21.51 -18.42 8.90
N ASP A 236 -21.27 -19.11 7.79
CA ASP A 236 -21.85 -20.41 7.54
C ASP A 236 -20.96 -21.47 8.21
N LYS A 237 -21.28 -21.77 9.46
CA LYS A 237 -20.65 -22.89 10.17
C LYS A 237 -21.26 -24.17 9.62
N ALA A 238 -20.50 -24.89 8.79
CA ALA A 238 -20.78 -26.30 8.56
C ALA A 238 -20.85 -26.99 9.93
N ILE A 239 -22.02 -27.56 10.23
CA ILE A 239 -22.24 -28.42 11.41
C ILE A 239 -21.51 -29.74 11.18
#